data_AF-A0A2U2MUH6-F1
#
_entry.id   AF-A0A2U2MUH6-F1
#
_cell.length_a   1.000
_cell.length_b   1.000
_cell.length_c   1.000
_cell.angle_alpha   90.00
_cell.angle_beta   90.00
_cell.angle_gamma   90.00
#
_symmetry.space_group_name_H-M   'P 1'
#
loop_
_entity.id
_entity.type
_entity.pdbx_description
1 polymer ?
#
loop_
_entity_poly.entity_id
_entity_poly.type
_entity_poly.pdbx_seq_one_letter_code
_entity_poly.pdbx_strand_id
1 'polypeptide(L)' 'MARKDNCTIMQCDRCQTLKYFERQDDEGFKEWWSIARFDSDGAQHDYLLCADCHGQYVDRLKNADTDFKTWMDGGRS' A
#
# COMPACT_ATOMS: atom_id res chain seq x y z
N MET A 1 -34.88 -2.44 5.52
CA MET A 1 -33.58 -2.57 4.84
C MET A 1 -32.79 -3.61 5.61
N ALA A 2 -32.57 -4.81 5.06
CA ALA A 2 -31.84 -5.86 5.74
C ALA A 2 -30.40 -5.36 6.01
N ARG A 3 -30.01 -5.27 7.29
CA ARG A 3 -28.61 -5.04 7.67
C ARG A 3 -27.84 -6.25 7.18
N LYS A 4 -26.96 -6.09 6.19
CA LYS A 4 -25.98 -7.11 5.84
C LYS A 4 -24.90 -7.07 6.92
N ASP A 5 -25.05 -7.88 7.96
CA ASP A 5 -24.22 -7.87 9.16
C ASP A 5 -22.74 -8.29 8.95
N ASN A 6 -22.34 -8.75 7.76
CA ASN A 6 -21.00 -9.31 7.51
C ASN A 6 -20.22 -8.65 6.35
N CYS A 7 -20.38 -7.35 6.12
CA CYS A 7 -19.60 -6.66 5.10
C CYS A 7 -18.28 -6.12 5.67
N THR A 8 -17.14 -6.48 5.06
CA THR A 8 -15.85 -5.87 5.34
C THR A 8 -15.67 -4.64 4.45
N ILE A 9 -15.37 -3.50 5.06
CA ILE A 9 -15.10 -2.25 4.36
C ILE A 9 -13.59 -2.04 4.33
N MET A 10 -13.03 -1.86 3.14
CA MET A 10 -11.63 -1.53 2.95
C MET A 10 -11.51 -0.14 2.36
N GLN A 11 -10.74 0.73 3.02
CA GLN A 11 -10.48 2.09 2.59
C GLN A 11 -8.99 2.26 2.34
N CYS A 12 -8.63 2.77 1.16
CA CYS A 12 -7.23 3.02 0.83
C CYS A 12 -6.78 4.32 1.49
N ASP A 13 -5.74 4.30 2.31
CA ASP A 13 -5.24 5.49 3.00
C ASP A 13 -4.68 6.55 2.06
N ARG A 14 -4.28 6.16 0.85
CA ARG A 14 -3.66 7.06 -0.14
C ARG A 14 -4.66 7.78 -1.02
N CYS A 15 -5.51 7.04 -1.70
CA CYS A 15 -6.48 7.59 -2.66
C CYS A 15 -7.90 7.69 -2.09
N GLN A 16 -8.13 7.22 -0.85
CA GLN A 16 -9.43 7.24 -0.18
C GLN A 16 -10.52 6.40 -0.88
N THR A 17 -10.13 5.55 -1.83
CA THR A 17 -11.04 4.59 -2.47
C THR A 17 -11.59 3.62 -1.44
N LEU A 18 -12.91 3.44 -1.46
CA LEU A 18 -13.65 2.51 -0.62
C LEU A 18 -14.12 1.31 -1.46
N LYS A 19 -13.88 0.09 -0.98
CA LYS A 19 -14.54 -1.12 -1.46
C LYS A 19 -15.26 -1.83 -0.32
N TYR A 20 -16.39 -2.42 -0.68
CA TYR A 20 -17.21 -3.24 0.19
C TYR A 20 -17.07 -4.68 -0.28
N PHE A 21 -16.70 -5.55 0.65
CA PHE A 21 -16.60 -6.98 0.41
C PHE A 21 -17.63 -7.68 1.28
N GLU A 22 -18.44 -8.54 0.68
CA GLU A 22 -19.42 -9.33 1.41
C GLU A 22 -18.76 -10.56 2.05
N ARG A 23 -17.63 -11.00 1.50
CA ARG A 23 -16.81 -12.10 2.03
C ARG A 23 -15.32 -11.88 1.78
N GLN A 24 -14.46 -12.52 2.57
CA GLN A 24 -12.99 -12.41 2.42
C GLN A 24 -12.44 -13.16 1.20
N ASP A 25 -13.23 -14.06 0.61
CA ASP A 25 -12.92 -14.75 -0.64
C ASP A 25 -13.40 -14.00 -1.89
N ASP A 26 -14.03 -12.82 -1.72
CA ASP A 26 -14.46 -11.99 -2.84
C ASP A 26 -13.26 -11.58 -3.70
N GLU A 27 -13.50 -11.57 -5.02
CA GLU A 27 -12.50 -11.20 -6.01
C GLU A 27 -12.00 -9.76 -5.75
N GLY A 28 -10.68 -9.63 -5.63
CA GLY A 28 -10.02 -8.37 -5.30
C GLY A 28 -9.87 -8.07 -3.81
N PHE A 29 -10.37 -8.89 -2.88
CA PHE A 29 -10.06 -8.75 -1.44
C PHE A 29 -8.57 -8.95 -1.16
N LYS A 30 -7.96 -9.95 -1.81
CA LYS A 30 -6.51 -10.26 -1.69
C LYS A 30 -5.59 -9.26 -2.37
N GLU A 31 -6.15 -8.31 -3.13
CA GLU A 31 -5.38 -7.28 -3.85
C GLU A 31 -5.15 -6.02 -3.01
N TRP A 32 -5.58 -6.03 -1.75
CA TRP A 32 -5.33 -5.00 -0.76
C TRP A 32 -4.08 -5.33 0.07
N TRP A 33 -3.25 -4.32 0.28
CA TRP A 33 -1.93 -4.47 0.87
C TRP A 33 -1.80 -3.62 2.11
N SER A 34 -1.53 -4.26 3.25
CA SER A 34 -1.11 -3.56 4.46
C SER A 34 0.40 -3.36 4.43
N ILE A 35 0.84 -2.11 4.55
CA ILE A 35 2.26 -1.76 4.65
C ILE A 35 2.53 -1.09 6.00
N ALA A 36 3.71 -1.35 6.56
CA ALA A 36 4.20 -0.67 7.75
C ALA A 36 5.33 0.29 7.37
N ARG A 37 5.31 1.50 7.93
CA ARG A 37 6.37 2.51 7.78
C ARG A 37 6.81 2.98 9.14
N PHE A 38 8.12 3.08 9.33
CA PHE A 38 8.68 3.68 10.53
C PHE A 38 8.97 5.15 10.25
N ASP A 39 8.62 6.03 11.18
CA ASP A 39 9.02 7.44 11.14
C ASP A 39 10.43 7.64 11.70
N SER A 40 10.89 8.90 11.73
CA SER A 40 12.21 9.27 12.26
C SER A 40 12.37 8.98 13.75
N ASP A 41 11.26 8.93 14.49
CA ASP A 41 11.23 8.66 15.92
C ASP A 41 11.13 7.14 16.20
N GLY A 42 11.07 6.32 15.15
CA GLY A 42 10.96 4.88 15.22
C GLY A 42 9.54 4.37 15.49
N ALA A 43 8.51 5.22 15.43
CA ALA A 43 7.13 4.79 15.58
C ALA A 43 6.64 4.12 14.28
N GLN A 44 5.96 2.99 14.41
CA GLN A 44 5.36 2.25 13.31
C GLN A 44 3.99 2.85 12.95
N HIS A 45 3.79 3.10 11.67
CA HIS A 45 2.54 3.53 11.07
C HIS A 45 2.10 2.50 10.03
N ASP A 46 0.95 1.89 10.25
CA ASP A 46 0.35 0.93 9.32
C ASP A 46 -0.61 1.66 8.36
N TYR A 47 -0.53 1.30 7.08
CA TYR A 47 -1.39 1.84 6.03
C TYR A 47 -1.97 0.72 5.19
N LEU A 48 -3.23 0.88 4.78
CA LEU A 48 -3.92 -0.01 3.88
C LEU A 48 -3.98 0.60 2.47
N LEU A 49 -3.47 -0.13 1.48
CA LEU A 49 -3.39 0.31 0.09
C LEU A 49 -4.24 -0.57 -0.83
N CYS A 50 -4.89 0.05 -1.81
CA CYS A 50 -5.41 -0.67 -2.97
C CYS A 50 -4.28 -1.10 -3.91
N ALA A 51 -4.57 -2.03 -4.81
CA ALA A 51 -3.61 -2.56 -5.79
C ALA A 51 -2.84 -1.47 -6.55
N ASP A 52 -3.53 -0.46 -7.07
CA ASP A 52 -2.90 0.62 -7.84
C ASP A 52 -1.94 1.45 -7.00
N CYS A 53 -2.35 1.82 -5.78
CA CYS A 53 -1.53 2.61 -4.87
C CYS A 53 -0.33 1.81 -4.35
N HIS A 54 -0.51 0.50 -4.12
CA HIS A 54 0.58 -0.39 -3.77
C HIS A 54 1.58 -0.53 -4.92
N GLY A 55 1.12 -0.69 -6.16
CA GLY A 55 2.00 -0.71 -7.34
C GLY A 55 2.85 0.55 -7.46
N GLN A 56 2.22 1.73 -7.35
CA GLN A 56 2.95 3.00 -7.35
C GLN A 56 3.93 3.12 -6.17
N TYR A 57 3.59 2.59 -5.00
CA TYR A 57 4.48 2.57 -3.85
C TYR A 57 5.73 1.73 -4.14
N VAL A 58 5.56 0.52 -4.66
CA VAL A 58 6.66 -0.39 -5.04
C VAL A 58 7.54 0.22 -6.12
N ASP A 59 6.95 0.86 -7.14
CA ASP A 59 7.72 1.49 -8.21
C ASP A 59 8.55 2.67 -7.71
N ARG A 60 8.03 3.47 -6.78
CA ARG A 60 8.79 4.54 -6.12
C ARG A 60 9.99 4.00 -5.33
N LEU A 61 9.84 2.85 -4.65
CA LEU A 61 10.95 2.21 -3.95
C LEU A 61 12.04 1.74 -4.92
N LYS A 62 11.64 1.08 -6.02
CA LYS A 62 12.59 0.64 -7.05
C LYS A 62 13.34 1.79 -7.70
N ASN A 63 12.65 2.89 -7.96
CA ASN A 63 13.26 4.09 -8.52
C ASN A 63 14.27 4.71 -7.54
N ALA A 64 13.92 4.81 -6.26
CA ALA A 64 14.84 5.32 -5.23
C ALA A 64 16.10 4.45 -5.11
N ASP A 65 15.96 3.12 -5.14
CA ASP A 65 17.09 2.20 -5.14
C ASP A 65 17.96 2.35 -6.40
N THR A 66 17.32 2.54 -7.56
CA THR A 66 18.01 2.74 -8.84
C THR A 66 18.79 4.06 -8.84
N ASP A 67 18.17 5.15 -8.41
CA ASP A 67 18.82 6.47 -8.30
C ASP A 67 20.02 6.42 -7.34
N PHE A 68 19.85 5.75 -6.20
CA PHE A 68 20.94 5.56 -5.24
C PHE A 68 22.09 4.74 -5.82
N LYS A 69 21.77 3.66 -6.55
CA LYS A 69 22.77 2.84 -7.25
C LYS A 69 23.52 3.66 -8.30
N THR A 70 22.81 4.43 -9.12
CA THR A 70 23.42 5.31 -10.13
C THR A 70 24.33 6.35 -9.49
N TRP A 71 23.94 6.96 -8.37
CA TRP A 71 24.81 7.87 -7.61
C TRP A 71 26.06 7.16 -7.08
N MET A 72 25.92 5.96 -6.49
CA MET A 72 27.04 5.16 -6.01
C MET A 72 28.04 4.78 -7.11
N ASP A 73 27.53 4.46 -8.31
CA ASP A 73 28.34 4.09 -9.46
C ASP A 73 29.03 5.31 -10.11
N GLY A 74 28.39 6.49 -10.08
CA GLY A 74 28.91 7.74 -10.64
C GLY A 74 29.76 8.60 -9.70
N GLY A 75 29.63 8.43 -8.37
CA GLY A 75 30.36 9.19 -7.33
C GLY A 75 31.71 8.57 -6.93
N ARG A 76 32.18 7.56 -7.67
CA ARG A 76 33.48 6.89 -7.48
C ARG A 76 34.60 7.42 -8.38
N SER A 77 34.42 8.56 -9.04
CA SER A 77 35.45 9.24 -9.86
C SER A 77 36.14 10.38 -9.12
#